data_AF-A0A132HQQ0-F1
#
_entry.id   AF-A0A132HQQ0-F1
#
_cell.length_a   1.000
_cell.length_b   1.000
_cell.length_c   1.000
_cell.angle_alpha   90.00
_cell.angle_beta   90.00
_cell.angle_gamma   90.00
#
_symmetry.space_group_name_H-M   'P 1'
#
loop_
_entity.id
_entity.type
_entity.pdbx_description
1 polymer ?
#
loop_
_entity_poly.entity_id
_entity_poly.type
_entity_poly.pdbx_seq_one_letter_code
_entity_poly.pdbx_strand_id
1 'polypeptide(L)'
;MKHNNTLLAIVAKAILGIATVFVSCKKEQAPTESPKSGKTVARIMDFKHQLEAVEATSSGRTITYMSVADAVWNVEALFNFTYAYPDETYSQTVSCDTTLNLYVCANDSVLLSDLSAFYGQMFTAVQTLYQAVDLDDKQFLILDVEAGERHGSLQAVTLHTIQGSVTSTPQPSPDPPQPWRGPFTNGLTWYYGENIGTSNGLFQGMDAAD
;
A
#
# COMPACT_ATOMS: atom_id res chain seq x y z
N MET A 1 -52.18 -53.30 39.09
CA MET A 1 -51.15 -54.11 38.39
C MET A 1 -51.65 -54.46 37.00
N LYS A 2 -51.10 -53.83 35.95
CA LYS A 2 -51.21 -54.29 34.56
C LYS A 2 -50.02 -53.72 33.79
N HIS A 3 -49.20 -54.62 33.29
CA HIS A 3 -48.04 -54.39 32.44
C HIS A 3 -48.44 -54.37 30.95
N ASN A 4 -47.50 -53.85 30.17
CA ASN A 4 -47.14 -54.18 28.79
C ASN A 4 -47.56 -53.24 27.64
N ASN A 5 -46.52 -52.51 27.19
CA ASN A 5 -45.87 -52.64 25.88
C ASN A 5 -46.76 -52.65 24.63
N THR A 6 -46.58 -51.64 23.77
CA THR A 6 -46.30 -51.91 22.35
C THR A 6 -45.47 -50.79 21.73
N LEU A 7 -44.26 -51.19 21.31
CA LEU A 7 -43.33 -50.50 20.44
C LEU A 7 -43.89 -50.57 19.00
N LEU A 8 -43.92 -49.47 18.25
CA LEU A 8 -43.95 -49.54 16.79
C LEU A 8 -43.38 -48.27 16.16
N ALA A 9 -42.24 -48.48 15.51
CA ALA A 9 -41.48 -47.51 14.74
C ALA A 9 -42.16 -47.21 13.41
N ILE A 10 -42.14 -45.95 12.96
CA ILE A 10 -42.20 -45.61 11.53
C ILE A 10 -41.19 -44.49 11.26
N VAL A 11 -40.10 -44.89 10.61
CA VAL A 11 -39.16 -44.02 9.89
C VAL A 11 -39.80 -43.67 8.55
N ALA A 12 -40.06 -42.39 8.29
CA ALA A 12 -40.45 -41.91 6.96
C ALA A 12 -39.44 -40.85 6.49
N LYS A 13 -38.77 -41.19 5.39
CA LYS A 13 -37.73 -40.42 4.71
C LYS A 13 -38.28 -39.10 4.16
N ALA A 14 -37.56 -37.99 4.40
CA ALA A 14 -37.72 -36.74 3.67
C ALA A 14 -36.44 -36.45 2.89
N ILE A 15 -36.41 -36.80 1.60
CA ILE A 15 -35.39 -36.37 0.63
C ILE A 15 -36.11 -36.12 -0.69
N LEU A 16 -36.22 -34.84 -1.09
CA LEU A 16 -36.26 -34.30 -2.47
C LEU A 16 -36.72 -32.83 -2.36
N GLY A 17 -36.15 -31.81 -2.98
CA GLY A 17 -34.99 -31.68 -3.85
C GLY A 17 -34.83 -30.18 -4.11
N ILE A 18 -33.64 -29.63 -3.87
CA ILE A 18 -33.35 -28.22 -4.14
C ILE A 18 -32.95 -28.13 -5.62
N ALA A 19 -33.81 -27.52 -6.43
CA ALA A 19 -33.48 -27.16 -7.80
C ALA A 19 -32.42 -26.04 -7.77
N THR A 20 -31.19 -26.36 -8.18
CA THR A 20 -30.16 -25.37 -8.43
C THR A 20 -30.42 -24.68 -9.76
N VAL A 21 -30.75 -23.39 -9.70
CA VAL A 21 -30.83 -22.53 -10.88
C VAL A 21 -29.39 -22.18 -11.27
N PHE A 22 -28.83 -22.86 -12.26
CA PHE A 22 -27.65 -22.37 -12.97
C PHE A 22 -28.09 -21.25 -13.90
N VAL A 23 -28.22 -20.02 -13.37
CA VAL A 23 -28.16 -18.83 -14.22
C VAL A 23 -26.72 -18.71 -14.68
N SER A 24 -26.44 -19.31 -15.84
CA SER A 24 -25.21 -19.09 -16.60
C SER A 24 -25.20 -17.61 -17.02
N CYS A 25 -24.62 -16.76 -16.17
CA CYS A 25 -24.18 -15.44 -16.58
C CYS A 25 -23.06 -15.65 -17.61
N LYS A 26 -23.43 -15.67 -18.89
CA LYS A 26 -22.49 -15.35 -19.96
C LYS A 26 -22.04 -13.92 -19.72
N LYS A 27 -20.91 -13.77 -19.03
CA LYS A 27 -20.19 -12.52 -18.94
C LYS A 27 -19.67 -12.24 -20.35
N GLU A 28 -20.37 -11.38 -21.08
CA GLU A 28 -19.81 -10.73 -22.25
C GLU A 28 -18.49 -10.08 -21.81
N GLN A 29 -17.38 -10.58 -22.35
CA GLN A 29 -16.10 -9.90 -22.29
C GLN A 29 -16.22 -8.66 -23.18
N ALA A 30 -16.66 -7.56 -22.58
CA ALA A 30 -16.25 -6.26 -23.06
C ALA A 30 -14.70 -6.19 -22.92
N PRO A 31 -13.98 -5.64 -23.90
CA PRO A 31 -12.56 -5.39 -23.76
C PRO A 31 -12.36 -4.48 -22.54
N THR A 32 -11.59 -4.94 -21.56
CA THR A 32 -11.15 -4.12 -20.43
C THR A 32 -10.11 -3.14 -20.95
N GLU A 33 -10.56 -2.06 -21.59
CA GLU A 33 -9.77 -0.84 -21.62
C GLU A 33 -9.84 -0.21 -20.22
N SER A 34 -8.71 -0.03 -19.54
CA SER A 34 -8.63 0.78 -18.31
C SER A 34 -8.03 2.15 -18.62
N PRO A 35 -8.82 3.12 -19.12
CA PRO A 35 -8.37 4.50 -19.29
C PRO A 35 -8.26 5.26 -17.95
N LYS A 36 -8.45 4.59 -16.80
CA LYS A 36 -8.36 5.19 -15.45
C LYS A 36 -6.97 5.12 -14.84
N SER A 37 -6.10 4.17 -15.23
CA SER A 37 -4.79 4.02 -14.58
C SER A 37 -3.84 5.21 -14.86
N GLY A 38 -3.86 5.75 -16.08
CA GLY A 38 -2.95 6.82 -16.49
C GLY A 38 -3.12 8.13 -15.70
N LYS A 39 -4.35 8.52 -15.37
CA LYS A 39 -4.61 9.74 -14.59
C LYS A 39 -4.16 9.60 -13.14
N THR A 40 -4.35 8.42 -12.55
CA THR A 40 -3.91 8.14 -11.17
C THR A 40 -2.39 8.14 -11.09
N VAL A 41 -1.71 7.43 -12.00
CA VAL A 41 -0.23 7.43 -12.06
C VAL A 41 0.32 8.84 -12.27
N ALA A 42 -0.27 9.61 -13.20
CA ALA A 42 0.15 10.99 -13.42
C ALA A 42 0.01 11.87 -12.17
N ARG A 43 -1.08 11.72 -11.40
CA ARG A 43 -1.27 12.43 -10.12
C ARG A 43 -0.19 12.04 -9.09
N ILE A 44 0.11 10.75 -8.97
CA ILE A 44 1.14 10.26 -8.04
C ILE A 44 2.52 10.83 -8.42
N MET A 45 2.86 10.81 -9.71
CA MET A 45 4.14 11.33 -10.20
C MET A 45 4.23 12.86 -10.09
N ASP A 46 3.14 13.58 -10.33
CA ASP A 46 3.09 15.03 -10.11
C ASP A 46 3.35 15.37 -8.63
N PHE A 47 2.72 14.63 -7.71
CA PHE A 47 2.97 14.78 -6.28
C PHE A 47 4.44 14.48 -5.92
N LYS A 48 5.03 13.40 -6.47
CA LYS A 48 6.46 13.08 -6.29
C LYS A 48 7.35 14.25 -6.70
N HIS A 49 7.15 14.81 -7.90
CA HIS A 49 7.93 15.94 -8.39
C HIS A 49 7.76 17.19 -7.53
N GLN A 50 6.56 17.43 -7.00
CA GLN A 50 6.31 18.54 -6.07
C GLN A 50 7.14 18.39 -4.79
N LEU A 51 7.23 17.18 -4.22
CA LEU A 51 8.04 16.92 -3.02
C LEU A 51 9.56 17.04 -3.31
N GLU A 52 10.02 16.52 -4.44
CA GLU A 52 11.42 16.65 -4.90
C GLU A 52 11.81 18.12 -5.12
N ALA A 53 10.92 18.91 -5.72
CA ALA A 53 11.15 20.33 -5.93
C ALA A 53 11.27 21.10 -4.61
N VAL A 54 10.48 20.72 -3.59
CA VAL A 54 10.59 21.29 -2.24
C VAL A 54 11.97 21.00 -1.62
N GLU A 55 12.47 19.77 -1.72
CA GLU A 55 13.78 19.41 -1.16
C GLU A 55 14.96 20.03 -1.89
N ALA A 56 14.89 20.12 -3.22
CA ALA A 56 15.94 20.72 -4.04
C ALA A 56 16.06 22.24 -3.80
N THR A 57 14.98 22.89 -3.35
CA THR A 57 14.95 24.33 -3.13
C THR A 57 15.39 24.66 -1.71
N SER A 58 16.69 24.91 -1.52
CA SER A 58 17.28 25.35 -0.23
C SER A 58 16.68 26.65 0.35
N SER A 59 15.84 27.36 -0.41
CA SER A 59 15.22 28.64 -0.03
C SER A 59 13.75 28.55 0.43
N GLY A 60 13.16 27.36 0.57
CA GLY A 60 11.94 27.16 1.36
C GLY A 60 10.69 27.95 0.93
N ARG A 61 10.45 28.15 -0.37
CA ARG A 61 9.36 29.02 -0.86
C ARG A 61 8.41 28.39 -1.89
N THR A 62 8.25 27.07 -1.90
CA THR A 62 7.10 26.49 -2.60
C THR A 62 5.87 26.64 -1.71
N ILE A 63 5.16 27.76 -1.86
CA ILE A 63 3.90 28.03 -1.15
C ILE A 63 2.77 27.34 -1.93
N THR A 64 2.71 26.01 -1.80
CA THR A 64 1.63 25.19 -2.32
C THR A 64 0.90 24.58 -1.14
N TYR A 65 -0.42 24.65 -1.15
CA TYR A 65 -1.28 24.05 -0.14
C TYR A 65 -2.12 22.95 -0.77
N MET A 66 -2.46 21.94 0.02
CA MET A 66 -3.47 20.94 -0.34
C MET A 66 -4.36 20.61 0.85
N SER A 67 -5.54 20.03 0.60
CA SER A 67 -6.41 19.58 1.68
C SER A 67 -5.77 18.44 2.47
N VAL A 68 -6.15 18.25 3.74
CA VAL A 68 -5.70 17.09 4.54
C VAL A 68 -6.04 15.77 3.84
N ALA A 69 -7.23 15.66 3.24
CA ALA A 69 -7.66 14.46 2.53
C ALA A 69 -6.77 14.16 1.30
N ASP A 70 -6.43 15.19 0.51
CA ASP A 70 -5.53 15.02 -0.62
C ASP A 70 -4.10 14.70 -0.17
N ALA A 71 -3.64 15.31 0.93
CA ALA A 71 -2.33 15.02 1.50
C ALA A 71 -2.21 13.55 1.90
N VAL A 72 -3.17 13.04 2.68
CA VAL A 72 -3.21 11.63 3.10
C VAL A 72 -3.22 10.69 1.90
N TRP A 73 -4.14 10.92 0.95
CA TRP A 73 -4.26 10.08 -0.24
C TRP A 73 -2.98 10.09 -1.08
N ASN A 74 -2.39 11.26 -1.31
CA ASN A 74 -1.19 11.39 -2.14
C ASN A 74 0.02 10.71 -1.47
N VAL A 75 0.15 10.82 -0.14
CA VAL A 75 1.22 10.19 0.63
C VAL A 75 1.10 8.67 0.59
N GLU A 76 -0.09 8.12 0.87
CA GLU A 76 -0.36 6.68 0.78
C GLU A 76 -0.10 6.15 -0.62
N ALA A 77 -0.69 6.80 -1.63
CA ALA A 77 -0.61 6.37 -3.01
C ALA A 77 0.84 6.39 -3.52
N LEU A 78 1.60 7.45 -3.23
CA LEU A 78 3.01 7.51 -3.60
C LEU A 78 3.83 6.40 -2.93
N PHE A 79 3.59 6.17 -1.64
CA PHE A 79 4.32 5.15 -0.91
C PHE A 79 4.06 3.75 -1.46
N ASN A 80 2.79 3.38 -1.60
CA ASN A 80 2.40 2.07 -2.14
C ASN A 80 2.87 1.90 -3.58
N PHE A 81 2.73 2.92 -4.41
CA PHE A 81 3.20 2.87 -5.80
C PHE A 81 4.71 2.66 -5.91
N THR A 82 5.47 3.12 -4.91
CA THR A 82 6.93 3.01 -4.90
C THR A 82 7.43 1.70 -4.25
N TYR A 83 6.75 1.20 -3.23
CA TYR A 83 7.32 0.19 -2.33
C TYR A 83 6.46 -1.05 -2.09
N ALA A 84 5.19 -1.06 -2.47
CA ALA A 84 4.28 -2.18 -2.20
C ALA A 84 4.29 -3.24 -3.31
N TYR A 85 4.10 -4.50 -2.92
CA TYR A 85 3.99 -5.67 -3.81
C TYR A 85 2.64 -6.38 -3.65
N PRO A 86 1.50 -5.70 -3.92
CA PRO A 86 0.17 -6.23 -3.60
C PRO A 86 -0.23 -7.47 -4.41
N ASP A 87 0.43 -7.73 -5.54
CA ASP A 87 0.10 -8.83 -6.46
C ASP A 87 0.86 -10.13 -6.15
N GLU A 88 1.75 -10.12 -5.15
CA GLU A 88 2.48 -11.31 -4.72
C GLU A 88 1.61 -12.24 -3.85
N THR A 89 2.00 -13.52 -3.81
CA THR A 89 1.34 -14.49 -2.93
C THR A 89 2.09 -14.60 -1.60
N TYR A 90 1.38 -14.39 -0.51
CA TYR A 90 1.94 -14.37 0.84
C TYR A 90 1.51 -15.61 1.64
N SER A 91 2.47 -16.29 2.25
CA SER A 91 2.23 -17.44 3.14
C SER A 91 1.71 -17.01 4.51
N GLN A 92 2.16 -15.83 4.96
CA GLN A 92 1.78 -15.21 6.22
C GLN A 92 1.95 -13.69 6.10
N THR A 93 1.18 -12.97 6.92
CA THR A 93 1.26 -11.50 7.00
C THR A 93 1.32 -11.06 8.46
N VAL A 94 1.96 -9.91 8.67
CA VAL A 94 2.05 -9.22 9.95
C VAL A 94 1.63 -7.78 9.74
N SER A 95 0.72 -7.29 10.58
CA SER A 95 0.28 -5.90 10.62
C SER A 95 1.01 -5.15 11.72
N CYS A 96 1.42 -3.92 11.45
CA CYS A 96 2.04 -3.03 12.42
C CYS A 96 1.51 -1.60 12.25
N ASP A 97 1.20 -0.96 13.36
CA ASP A 97 0.61 0.38 13.38
C ASP A 97 1.53 1.38 14.09
N THR A 98 1.50 2.63 13.63
CA THR A 98 2.10 3.76 14.35
C THR A 98 1.31 5.03 14.05
N THR A 99 1.54 6.09 14.82
CA THR A 99 0.88 7.38 14.62
C THR A 99 1.92 8.50 14.57
N LEU A 100 1.79 9.36 13.58
CA LEU A 100 2.59 10.57 13.39
C LEU A 100 1.68 11.81 13.44
N ASN A 101 2.28 12.98 13.57
CA ASN A 101 1.56 14.25 13.56
C ASN A 101 1.89 15.04 12.29
N LEU A 102 0.86 15.41 11.53
CA LEU A 102 0.95 16.29 10.38
C LEU A 102 0.57 17.71 10.79
N TYR A 103 1.38 18.70 10.40
CA TYR A 103 1.02 20.09 10.63
C TYR A 103 -0.07 20.55 9.65
N VAL A 104 -1.14 21.16 10.19
CA VAL A 104 -2.29 21.64 9.42
C VAL A 104 -2.57 23.10 9.75
N CYS A 105 -2.72 23.91 8.71
CA CYS A 105 -3.10 25.31 8.80
C CYS A 105 -4.55 25.47 9.29
N ALA A 106 -4.94 26.70 9.65
CA ALA A 106 -6.27 26.99 10.20
C ALA A 106 -7.44 26.70 9.24
N ASN A 107 -7.17 26.57 7.94
CA ASN A 107 -8.14 26.33 6.86
C ASN A 107 -8.17 24.86 6.39
N ASP A 108 -7.82 23.91 7.25
CA ASP A 108 -7.73 22.47 6.92
C ASP A 108 -6.85 22.16 5.70
N SER A 109 -5.80 22.97 5.51
CA SER A 109 -4.81 22.77 4.47
C SER A 109 -3.43 22.46 5.04
N VAL A 110 -2.63 21.77 4.25
CA VAL A 110 -1.27 21.35 4.56
C VAL A 110 -0.36 22.06 3.58
N LEU A 111 0.68 22.72 4.11
CA LEU A 111 1.74 23.30 3.29
C LEU A 111 2.62 22.18 2.75
N LEU A 112 2.95 22.23 1.46
CA LEU A 112 3.73 21.18 0.79
C LEU A 112 5.10 20.94 1.43
N SER A 113 5.72 21.96 2.04
CA SER A 113 6.96 21.80 2.80
C SER A 113 6.79 20.97 4.06
N ASP A 114 5.69 21.18 4.80
CA ASP A 114 5.36 20.39 5.98
C ASP A 114 5.02 18.95 5.58
N LEU A 115 4.35 18.77 4.44
CA LEU A 115 4.05 17.46 3.89
C LEU A 115 5.31 16.70 3.42
N SER A 116 6.29 17.39 2.85
CA SER A 116 7.59 16.79 2.49
C SER A 116 8.35 16.30 3.73
N ALA A 117 8.38 17.11 4.80
CA ALA A 117 8.95 16.72 6.07
C ALA A 117 8.19 15.54 6.70
N PHE A 118 6.86 15.56 6.68
CA PHE A 118 6.02 14.48 7.14
C PHE A 118 6.26 13.18 6.36
N TYR A 119 6.35 13.23 5.02
CA TYR A 119 6.67 12.05 4.21
C TYR A 119 8.02 11.44 4.59
N GLY A 120 9.01 12.27 4.92
CA GLY A 120 10.30 11.81 5.46
C GLY A 120 10.15 11.06 6.79
N GLN A 121 9.39 11.63 7.74
CA GLN A 121 9.10 10.98 9.03
C GLN A 121 8.33 9.67 8.86
N MET A 122 7.34 9.65 7.97
CA MET A 122 6.57 8.47 7.61
C MET A 122 7.48 7.38 7.04
N PHE A 123 8.35 7.71 6.09
CA PHE A 123 9.29 6.75 5.53
C PHE A 123 10.17 6.11 6.61
N THR A 124 10.75 6.91 7.51
CA THR A 124 11.55 6.38 8.63
C THR A 124 10.73 5.51 9.58
N ALA A 125 9.49 5.92 9.89
CA ALA A 125 8.61 5.17 10.77
C ALA A 125 8.22 3.80 10.17
N VAL A 126 7.79 3.79 8.91
CA VAL A 126 7.43 2.55 8.19
C VAL A 126 8.65 1.66 8.02
N GLN A 127 9.83 2.21 7.70
CA GLN A 127 11.07 1.44 7.62
C GLN A 127 11.41 0.77 8.97
N THR A 128 11.20 1.48 10.08
CA THR A 128 11.41 0.94 11.43
C THR A 128 10.45 -0.21 11.72
N LEU A 129 9.16 -0.04 11.43
CA LEU A 129 8.15 -1.10 11.57
C LEU A 129 8.51 -2.31 10.70
N TYR A 130 8.96 -2.07 9.46
CA TYR A 130 9.37 -3.13 8.55
C TYR A 130 10.55 -3.92 9.09
N GLN A 131 11.59 -3.26 9.61
CA GLN A 131 12.78 -3.91 10.14
C GLN A 131 12.49 -4.71 11.43
N ALA A 132 11.50 -4.30 12.23
CA ALA A 132 11.14 -4.97 13.47
C ALA A 132 10.42 -6.32 13.28
N VAL A 133 9.86 -6.57 12.09
CA VAL A 133 9.12 -7.80 11.79
C VAL A 133 10.07 -8.92 11.39
N ASP A 134 10.01 -10.06 12.08
CA ASP A 134 10.81 -11.25 11.78
C ASP A 134 10.05 -12.19 10.85
N LEU A 135 10.38 -12.14 9.57
CA LEU A 135 9.77 -12.93 8.50
C LEU A 135 10.86 -13.33 7.49
N ASP A 136 10.86 -14.60 7.09
CA ASP A 136 11.64 -15.07 5.95
C ASP A 136 11.05 -14.50 4.66
N ASP A 137 11.90 -14.16 3.68
CA ASP A 137 11.51 -13.62 2.37
C ASP A 137 10.45 -12.50 2.47
N LYS A 138 10.67 -11.60 3.43
CA LYS A 138 9.76 -10.50 3.76
C LYS A 138 9.64 -9.50 2.60
N GLN A 139 8.41 -9.08 2.33
CA GLN A 139 8.09 -7.95 1.46
C GLN A 139 7.03 -7.04 2.09
N PHE A 140 6.98 -5.81 1.60
CA PHE A 140 5.98 -4.81 1.98
C PHE A 140 4.72 -4.98 1.11
N LEU A 141 3.58 -5.26 1.74
CA LEU A 141 2.34 -5.58 1.04
C LEU A 141 1.53 -4.32 0.76
N ILE A 142 1.28 -3.50 1.79
CA ILE A 142 0.55 -2.24 1.66
C ILE A 142 0.76 -1.34 2.90
N LEU A 143 0.67 -0.04 2.67
CA LEU A 143 0.46 1.00 3.66
C LEU A 143 -0.97 1.53 3.50
N ASP A 144 -1.72 1.62 4.59
CA ASP A 144 -2.97 2.37 4.68
C ASP A 144 -2.75 3.56 5.61
N VAL A 145 -3.21 4.75 5.21
CA VAL A 145 -2.97 6.01 5.93
C VAL A 145 -4.30 6.65 6.31
N GLU A 146 -4.54 6.80 7.61
CA GLU A 146 -5.79 7.36 8.13
C GLU A 146 -5.55 8.70 8.84
N ALA A 147 -6.36 9.72 8.52
CA ALA A 147 -6.41 10.96 9.29
C ALA A 147 -7.32 10.77 10.52
N GLY A 148 -6.75 10.89 11.72
CA GLY A 148 -7.46 10.79 12.99
C GLY A 148 -7.99 12.12 13.53
N GLU A 149 -7.93 12.30 14.84
CA GLU A 149 -8.35 13.55 15.49
C GLU A 149 -7.34 14.69 15.30
N ARG A 150 -7.86 15.92 15.27
CA ARG A 150 -7.07 17.15 15.18
C ARG A 150 -6.99 17.84 16.54
N HIS A 151 -5.77 18.17 16.96
CA HIS A 151 -5.50 18.95 18.16
C HIS A 151 -4.73 20.23 17.81
N GLY A 152 -5.45 21.34 17.69
CA GLY A 152 -4.85 22.63 17.30
C GLY A 152 -4.34 22.61 15.86
N SER A 153 -3.04 22.81 15.67
CA SER A 153 -2.39 22.78 14.36
C SER A 153 -1.83 21.40 13.98
N LEU A 154 -2.14 20.34 14.74
CA LEU A 154 -1.66 18.99 14.49
C LEU A 154 -2.82 18.06 14.17
N GLN A 155 -2.71 17.37 13.05
CA GLN A 155 -3.57 16.28 12.63
C GLN A 155 -2.85 14.97 12.98
N ALA A 156 -3.47 14.13 13.81
CA ALA A 156 -2.99 12.77 13.99
C ALA A 156 -3.16 12.00 12.67
N VAL A 157 -2.12 11.28 12.26
CA VAL A 157 -2.13 10.43 11.08
C VAL A 157 -1.64 9.04 11.49
N THR A 158 -2.52 8.05 11.38
CA THR A 158 -2.22 6.66 11.70
C THR A 158 -1.75 5.94 10.44
N LEU A 159 -0.67 5.17 10.58
CA LEU A 159 -0.06 4.38 9.52
C LEU A 159 -0.29 2.91 9.84
N HIS A 160 -1.04 2.23 8.98
CA HIS A 160 -1.29 0.80 9.06
C HIS A 160 -0.44 0.09 8.01
N THR A 161 0.55 -0.67 8.45
CA THR A 161 1.45 -1.40 7.54
C THR A 161 1.13 -2.87 7.54
N ILE A 162 1.15 -3.51 6.37
CA ILE A 162 1.09 -4.95 6.23
C ILE A 162 2.31 -5.42 5.47
N GLN A 163 2.93 -6.47 6.00
CA GLN A 163 4.16 -7.06 5.48
C GLN A 163 3.97 -8.58 5.49
N GLY A 164 4.65 -9.31 4.61
CA GLY A 164 4.45 -10.76 4.55
C GLY A 164 5.63 -11.53 3.97
N SER A 165 5.65 -12.83 4.23
CA SER A 165 6.59 -13.77 3.63
C SER A 165 6.04 -14.25 2.29
N VAL A 166 6.72 -13.94 1.20
CA VAL A 166 6.28 -14.39 -0.13
C VAL A 166 6.52 -15.90 -0.32
N THR A 167 5.61 -16.57 -1.02
CA THR A 167 5.72 -18.02 -1.32
C THR A 167 6.52 -18.33 -2.58
N SER A 168 6.81 -17.32 -3.39
CA SER A 168 7.43 -17.43 -4.71
C SER A 168 8.66 -16.53 -4.80
N THR A 169 9.63 -16.93 -5.63
CA THR A 169 10.65 -16.01 -6.11
C THR A 169 9.94 -14.83 -6.78
N PRO A 170 10.25 -13.57 -6.41
CA PRO A 170 9.55 -12.40 -6.93
C PRO A 170 9.53 -12.43 -8.47
N GLN A 171 8.35 -12.29 -9.07
CA GLN A 171 8.29 -12.05 -10.52
C GLN A 171 8.71 -10.59 -10.75
N PRO A 172 9.61 -10.31 -11.70
CA PRO A 172 9.92 -8.92 -12.02
C PRO A 172 8.65 -8.22 -12.53
N SER A 173 8.17 -7.24 -11.76
CA SER A 173 7.14 -6.29 -12.20
C SER A 173 7.67 -5.45 -13.37
N PRO A 174 6.80 -4.82 -14.20
CA PRO A 174 7.21 -3.67 -15.02
C PRO A 174 7.67 -2.49 -14.15
N ASP A 175 8.65 -1.73 -14.64
CA ASP A 175 9.40 -0.65 -13.96
C ASP A 175 8.52 0.30 -13.12
N PRO A 176 8.45 0.15 -11.78
CA PRO A 176 7.96 1.19 -10.90
C PRO A 176 8.96 2.34 -10.92
N PRO A 177 8.51 3.54 -10.57
CA PRO A 177 9.37 4.71 -10.55
C PRO A 177 10.54 4.52 -9.59
N GLN A 178 11.69 5.10 -9.94
CA GLN A 178 12.84 5.16 -9.06
C GLN A 178 12.43 5.75 -7.69
N PRO A 179 12.74 5.07 -6.57
CA PRO A 179 12.33 5.50 -5.24
C PRO A 179 13.03 6.81 -4.86
N TRP A 180 12.24 7.83 -4.54
CA TRP A 180 12.75 9.16 -4.18
C TRP A 180 13.62 9.14 -2.90
N ARG A 181 13.30 8.30 -1.91
CA ARG A 181 14.04 8.21 -0.62
C ARG A 181 14.96 7.00 -0.49
N GLY A 182 15.35 6.38 -1.62
CA GLY A 182 16.24 5.22 -1.64
C GLY A 182 15.56 3.91 -1.14
N PRO A 183 16.34 2.84 -0.94
CA PRO A 183 15.80 1.52 -0.63
C PRO A 183 15.30 1.40 0.81
N PHE A 184 14.34 0.50 1.01
CA PHE A 184 13.70 0.21 2.30
C PHE A 184 14.62 -0.51 3.30
N THR A 185 15.68 -1.18 2.84
CA THR A 185 16.60 -1.96 3.67
C THR A 185 18.03 -1.47 3.53
N ASN A 186 18.68 -1.17 4.66
CA ASN A 186 20.11 -0.90 4.69
C ASN A 186 20.88 -2.19 4.37
N GLY A 187 21.71 -2.17 3.33
CA GLY A 187 22.68 -3.24 3.04
C GLY A 187 22.14 -4.45 2.26
N LEU A 188 20.88 -4.45 1.85
CA LEU A 188 20.39 -5.39 0.84
C LEU A 188 20.21 -4.64 -0.48
N THR A 189 20.95 -5.11 -1.49
CA THR A 189 20.78 -4.75 -2.89
C THR A 189 19.30 -4.88 -3.24
N TRP A 190 18.67 -3.78 -3.61
CA TRP A 190 17.30 -3.85 -4.07
C TRP A 190 17.33 -4.47 -5.46
N TYR A 191 16.69 -5.64 -5.60
CA TYR A 191 16.51 -6.26 -6.90
C TYR A 191 15.32 -5.59 -7.58
N TYR A 192 15.59 -4.60 -8.42
CA TYR A 192 14.59 -4.10 -9.32
C TYR A 192 15.24 -3.82 -10.69
N GLY A 193 14.60 -4.32 -11.77
CA GLY A 193 14.96 -4.10 -13.18
C GLY A 193 16.45 -4.24 -13.51
N GLU A 194 16.87 -5.41 -14.01
CA GLU A 194 18.22 -5.62 -14.60
C GLU A 194 19.43 -5.08 -13.80
N ASN A 195 19.45 -5.17 -12.46
CA ASN A 195 20.58 -4.71 -11.63
C ASN A 195 20.88 -3.20 -11.65
N ILE A 196 19.94 -2.34 -12.07
CA ILE A 196 20.18 -0.89 -12.06
C ILE A 196 20.19 -0.33 -10.62
N GLY A 197 19.83 -1.18 -9.66
CA GLY A 197 19.62 -0.83 -8.27
C GLY A 197 20.55 -1.38 -7.21
N THR A 198 21.85 -1.31 -7.43
CA THR A 198 22.80 -1.72 -6.38
C THR A 198 23.33 -0.51 -5.62
N SER A 199 23.48 -0.65 -4.30
CA SER A 199 24.15 0.31 -3.39
C SER A 199 25.63 0.55 -3.74
N ASN A 200 26.11 -0.05 -4.82
CA ASN A 200 27.52 -0.23 -5.14
C ASN A 200 28.00 0.85 -6.13
N GLY A 201 27.09 1.67 -6.68
CA GLY A 201 27.43 2.72 -7.63
C GLY A 201 28.10 2.23 -8.92
N LEU A 202 28.01 0.92 -9.22
CA LEU A 202 28.76 0.27 -10.31
C LEU A 202 28.22 0.63 -11.71
N PHE A 203 27.13 1.41 -11.79
CA PHE A 203 26.55 1.89 -13.04
C PHE A 203 26.40 3.41 -13.06
N GLN A 204 27.46 4.15 -12.68
CA GLN A 204 27.58 5.55 -13.09
C GLN A 204 27.60 5.62 -14.61
N GLY A 205 26.51 6.09 -15.22
CA GLY A 205 26.44 6.41 -16.64
C GLY A 205 25.42 5.62 -17.46
N MET A 206 24.60 4.75 -16.87
CA MET A 206 23.39 4.26 -17.54
C MET A 206 22.20 5.05 -17.01
N ASP A 207 21.88 6.12 -17.73
CA ASP A 207 20.62 6.84 -17.60
C ASP A 207 19.49 5.89 -18.03
N ALA A 208 18.33 5.96 -17.39
CA ALA A 208 17.15 5.18 -17.79
C ALA A 208 16.52 5.71 -19.10
N ALA A 209 17.27 6.50 -19.87
CA ALA A 209 16.88 7.15 -21.11
C ALA A 209 17.83 6.84 -22.28
N ASP A 210 18.74 5.87 -22.16
CA ASP A 210 19.57 5.36 -23.27
C ASP A 210 19.12 3.96 -23.73
#